data_AF-A0A496YS19-F1
#
_entry.id   AF-A0A496YS19-F1
#
_cell.length_a   1.000
_cell.length_b   1.000
_cell.length_c   1.000
_cell.angle_alpha   90.00
_cell.angle_beta   90.00
_cell.angle_gamma   90.00
#
_symmetry.space_group_name_H-M   'P 1'
#
loop_
_entity.id
_entity.type
_entity.pdbx_description
1 polymer ?
#
loop_
_entity_poly.entity_id
_entity_poly.type
_entity_poly.pdbx_seq_one_letter_code
_entity_poly.pdbx_strand_id
1 'polypeptide(L)'
;MIISASRRTDIPAFYATWFLNRVRQGYCFVPNPFNFSQIAHISLKPEDVEVIAFWTRNPLPLLPYLKELDERGFRYYFLYTVMKNPRQLDPGSPSIDVSLESFKQLAQTIGPEKVIWRYDPIVFTSLTGLEYHKSAFQSIAGALKGLTRQVVISTVSLYRKSAKRLQ
;
A
#
# COMPACT_ATOMS: atom_id res chain seq x y z
N MET A 1 13.01 15.54 -2.62
CA MET A 1 12.51 14.74 -1.48
C MET A 1 11.79 13.45 -1.90
N ILE A 2 11.96 12.34 -1.16
CA ILE A 2 11.13 11.12 -1.29
C ILE A 2 9.92 11.19 -0.36
N ILE A 3 8.71 10.99 -0.89
CA ILE A 3 7.47 11.02 -0.11
C ILE A 3 6.95 9.59 0.08
N SER A 4 6.94 9.12 1.33
CA SER A 4 6.21 7.89 1.68
C SER A 4 4.76 8.21 2.01
N ALA A 5 3.92 8.26 0.98
CA ALA A 5 2.48 8.40 1.13
C ALA A 5 1.90 7.09 1.70
N SER A 6 1.10 7.21 2.75
CA SER A 6 0.37 6.11 3.39
C SER A 6 1.03 5.30 4.51
N ARG A 7 2.03 5.86 5.21
CA ARG A 7 2.59 5.23 6.43
C ARG A 7 1.66 5.27 7.64
N ARG A 8 0.74 6.24 7.70
CA ARG A 8 -0.20 6.43 8.84
C ARG A 8 -1.64 6.01 8.51
N THR A 9 -2.02 6.08 7.24
CA THR A 9 -3.35 5.74 6.74
C THR A 9 -3.24 5.40 5.27
N ASP A 10 -4.12 4.57 4.71
CA ASP A 10 -4.10 4.21 3.30
C ASP A 10 -4.65 5.39 2.45
N ILE A 11 -3.74 6.27 1.99
CA ILE A 11 -4.12 7.46 1.20
C ILE A 11 -4.82 7.06 -0.11
N PRO A 12 -4.31 6.11 -0.92
CA PRO A 12 -5.01 5.69 -2.12
C PRO A 12 -6.43 5.18 -1.85
N ALA A 13 -6.65 4.44 -0.77
CA ALA A 13 -7.96 3.87 -0.48
C ALA A 13 -8.96 4.88 0.10
N PHE A 14 -8.51 5.81 0.95
CA PHE A 14 -9.42 6.63 1.77
C PHE A 14 -9.32 8.13 1.52
N TYR A 15 -8.22 8.62 0.95
CA TYR A 15 -7.91 10.05 0.85
C TYR A 15 -7.40 10.47 -0.53
N ALA A 16 -7.75 9.74 -1.59
CA ALA A 16 -7.33 10.05 -2.96
C ALA A 16 -7.67 11.49 -3.37
N THR A 17 -8.93 11.92 -3.22
CA THR A 17 -9.36 13.28 -3.54
C THR A 17 -8.63 14.34 -2.72
N TRP A 18 -8.44 14.09 -1.42
CA TRP A 18 -7.69 15.00 -0.56
C TRP A 18 -6.25 15.13 -1.04
N PHE A 19 -5.59 14.01 -1.35
CA PHE A 19 -4.20 13.99 -1.80
C PHE A 19 -4.05 14.75 -3.13
N LEU A 20 -4.94 14.52 -4.09
CA LEU A 20 -4.91 15.25 -5.36
C LEU A 20 -5.12 16.75 -5.16
N ASN A 21 -6.00 17.16 -4.26
CA ASN A 21 -6.17 18.58 -3.94
C ASN A 21 -4.88 19.18 -3.34
N ARG A 22 -4.12 18.41 -2.55
CA ARG A 22 -2.80 18.85 -2.05
C ARG A 22 -1.76 18.94 -3.16
N VAL A 23 -1.73 17.95 -4.08
CA VAL A 23 -0.87 17.98 -5.27
C VAL A 23 -1.17 19.20 -6.14
N ARG A 24 -2.44 19.50 -6.37
CA ARG A 24 -2.89 20.69 -7.14
C ARG A 24 -2.49 22.00 -6.47
N GLN A 25 -2.49 22.05 -5.14
CA GLN A 25 -2.02 23.21 -4.36
C GLN A 25 -0.49 23.28 -4.26
N GLY A 26 0.22 22.19 -4.53
CA GLY A 26 1.69 22.12 -4.50
C GLY A 26 2.31 21.95 -3.12
N TYR A 27 1.52 21.71 -2.07
CA TYR A 27 2.04 21.46 -0.72
C TYR A 27 1.02 20.79 0.22
N CYS A 28 1.50 20.27 1.35
CA CYS A 28 0.66 19.91 2.49
C CYS A 28 1.36 20.16 3.83
N PHE A 29 0.56 20.18 4.89
CA PHE A 29 1.05 20.24 6.27
C PHE A 29 0.89 18.88 6.95
N VAL A 30 1.93 18.42 7.63
CA VAL A 30 1.94 17.14 8.33
C VAL A 30 2.33 17.37 9.79
N PRO A 31 1.42 17.14 10.76
CA PRO A 31 1.78 17.22 12.17
C PRO A 31 2.72 16.07 12.54
N ASN A 32 3.70 16.34 13.40
CA ASN A 32 4.54 15.31 14.00
C ASN A 32 3.66 14.44 14.94
N PRO A 33 3.74 13.09 14.85
CA PRO A 33 2.83 12.23 15.59
C PRO A 33 3.17 12.14 17.08
N PHE A 34 4.37 12.56 17.49
CA PHE A 34 4.82 12.61 18.88
C PHE A 34 4.70 14.01 19.49
N ASN A 35 4.72 15.06 18.66
CA ASN A 35 4.53 16.44 19.09
C ASN A 35 3.65 17.22 18.09
N PHE A 36 2.35 17.28 18.35
CA PHE A 36 1.38 17.90 17.45
C PHE A 36 1.57 19.41 17.24
N SER A 37 2.29 20.10 18.13
CA SER A 37 2.63 21.51 17.95
C SER A 37 3.66 21.73 16.82
N GLN A 38 4.45 20.70 16.50
CA GLN A 38 5.38 20.73 15.39
C GLN A 38 4.68 20.29 14.10
N ILE A 39 4.53 21.22 13.16
CA ILE A 39 3.90 20.98 11.87
C ILE A 39 4.94 21.14 10.77
N ALA A 40 5.17 20.09 9.99
CA ALA A 40 6.06 20.14 8.84
C ALA A 40 5.30 20.64 7.61
N HIS A 41 5.89 21.60 6.89
CA HIS A 41 5.44 22.00 5.55
C HIS A 41 6.17 21.14 4.52
N ILE A 42 5.41 20.36 3.75
CA ILE A 42 5.92 19.42 2.77
C ILE A 42 5.57 19.94 1.38
N SER A 43 6.59 20.22 0.56
CA SER A 43 6.36 20.57 -0.85
C SER A 43 5.82 19.35 -1.61
N LEU A 44 4.83 19.61 -2.46
CA LEU A 44 4.27 18.68 -3.43
C LEU A 44 4.37 19.28 -4.83
N LYS A 45 5.41 20.07 -5.09
CA LYS A 45 5.77 20.48 -6.44
C LYS A 45 6.60 19.38 -7.12
N PRO A 46 6.37 19.08 -8.41
CA PRO A 46 7.11 18.02 -9.11
C PRO A 46 8.63 18.17 -9.02
N GLU A 47 9.14 19.39 -9.10
CA GLU A 47 10.58 19.70 -9.01
C GLU A 47 11.19 19.43 -7.63
N ASP A 48 10.39 19.41 -6.57
CA ASP A 48 10.84 19.19 -5.19
C ASP A 48 10.71 17.72 -4.76
N VAL A 49 10.05 16.87 -5.56
CA VAL A 49 9.68 15.49 -5.21
C VAL A 49 10.32 14.50 -6.18
N GLU A 50 11.30 13.72 -5.73
CA GLU A 50 11.94 12.73 -6.62
C GLU A 50 11.02 11.53 -6.90
N VAL A 51 10.27 11.07 -5.89
CA VAL A 51 9.34 9.95 -6.02
C VAL A 51 8.32 9.91 -4.88
N ILE A 52 7.11 9.44 -5.18
CA ILE A 52 6.06 9.13 -4.20
C ILE A 52 5.91 7.61 -4.09
N ALA A 53 6.12 7.06 -2.89
CA ALA A 53 5.84 5.68 -2.57
C ALA A 53 4.44 5.56 -1.96
N PHE A 54 3.50 4.96 -2.68
CA PHE A 54 2.15 4.71 -2.16
C PHE A 54 2.06 3.34 -1.51
N TRP A 55 1.57 3.28 -0.28
CA TRP A 55 1.23 2.02 0.40
C TRP A 55 -0.27 1.85 0.40
N THR A 56 -0.77 0.70 -0.05
CA THR A 56 -2.22 0.48 -0.12
C THR A 56 -2.63 -0.98 -0.13
N ARG A 57 -3.89 -1.22 0.20
CA ARG A 57 -4.64 -2.44 -0.09
C ARG A 57 -5.75 -2.24 -1.12
N ASN A 58 -6.03 -1.00 -1.49
CA ASN A 58 -7.05 -0.65 -2.48
C ASN A 58 -6.64 0.60 -3.27
N PRO A 59 -6.01 0.44 -4.46
CA PRO A 59 -5.58 1.56 -5.27
C PRO A 59 -6.72 2.20 -6.08
N LEU A 60 -7.88 1.56 -6.17
CA LEU A 60 -8.96 1.94 -7.10
C LEU A 60 -9.40 3.40 -6.96
N PRO A 61 -9.55 3.98 -5.76
CA PRO A 61 -10.00 5.37 -5.64
C PRO A 61 -8.96 6.38 -6.16
N LEU A 62 -7.67 6.02 -6.18
CA LEU A 62 -6.60 6.87 -6.71
C LEU A 62 -6.37 6.65 -8.21
N LEU A 63 -6.74 5.48 -8.74
CA LEU A 63 -6.46 5.07 -10.12
C LEU A 63 -6.89 6.09 -11.19
N PRO A 64 -8.08 6.71 -11.13
CA PRO A 64 -8.51 7.70 -12.14
C PRO A 64 -7.62 8.96 -12.20
N TYR A 65 -6.86 9.23 -11.13
CA TYR A 65 -6.04 10.43 -11.01
C TYR A 65 -4.57 10.20 -11.37
N LEU A 66 -4.14 8.97 -11.64
CA LEU A 66 -2.75 8.66 -11.95
C LEU A 66 -2.27 9.36 -13.22
N LYS A 67 -3.16 9.49 -14.22
CA LYS A 67 -2.87 10.25 -15.43
C LYS A 67 -2.55 11.72 -15.12
N GLU A 68 -3.26 12.35 -14.19
CA GLU A 68 -2.97 13.72 -13.76
C GLU A 68 -1.61 13.82 -13.07
N LEU A 69 -1.24 12.80 -12.26
CA LEU A 69 0.08 12.75 -11.64
C LEU A 69 1.20 12.64 -12.70
N ASP A 70 0.99 11.79 -13.72
CA ASP A 70 1.94 11.64 -14.84
C ASP A 70 2.07 12.94 -15.65
N GLU A 71 0.96 13.57 -16.01
CA GLU A 71 0.93 14.85 -16.76
C GLU A 71 1.59 15.99 -15.98
N ARG A 72 1.54 15.95 -14.65
CA ARG A 72 2.25 16.89 -13.77
C ARG A 72 3.73 16.53 -13.57
N GLY A 73 4.21 15.40 -14.08
CA GLY A 73 5.61 15.00 -13.99
C GLY A 73 6.00 14.26 -12.70
N PHE A 74 5.05 13.78 -11.91
CA PHE A 74 5.36 12.97 -10.74
C PHE A 74 5.85 11.59 -11.10
N ARG A 75 6.84 11.10 -10.35
CA ARG A 75 7.24 9.70 -10.35
C ARG A 75 6.67 9.03 -9.12
N TYR A 76 6.14 7.83 -9.28
CA TYR A 76 5.58 7.07 -8.17
C TYR A 76 5.64 5.58 -8.40
N TYR A 77 5.51 4.83 -7.31
CA TYR A 77 5.32 3.39 -7.32
C TYR A 77 4.41 2.97 -6.17
N PHE A 78 3.87 1.77 -6.28
CA PHE A 78 2.93 1.20 -5.33
C PHE A 78 3.54 0.02 -4.60
N LEU A 79 3.42 0.05 -3.28
CA LEU A 79 3.60 -1.05 -2.36
C LEU A 79 2.21 -1.59 -2.03
N TYR A 80 1.76 -2.58 -2.79
CA TYR A 80 0.41 -3.11 -2.71
C TYR A 80 0.40 -4.42 -1.92
N THR A 81 -0.21 -4.40 -0.73
CA THR A 81 -0.50 -5.60 0.04
C THR A 81 -1.65 -6.42 -0.55
N VAL A 82 -1.34 -7.65 -0.96
CA VAL A 82 -2.33 -8.67 -1.33
C VAL A 82 -2.07 -9.91 -0.47
N MET A 83 -3.02 -10.22 0.40
CA MET A 83 -2.97 -11.32 1.38
C MET A 83 -4.31 -12.05 1.39
N LYS A 84 -4.29 -13.35 1.68
CA LYS A 84 -5.53 -14.16 1.83
C LYS A 84 -6.05 -14.20 3.27
N ASN A 85 -5.57 -13.30 4.15
CA ASN A 85 -5.83 -13.36 5.58
C ASN A 85 -7.32 -13.61 5.92
N PRO A 86 -7.62 -14.51 6.87
CA PRO A 86 -8.99 -14.67 7.38
C PRO A 86 -9.52 -13.33 7.90
N ARG A 87 -10.83 -13.08 7.74
CA ARG A 87 -11.47 -11.84 8.21
C ARG A 87 -11.30 -11.60 9.72
N GLN A 88 -11.12 -12.66 10.50
CA GLN A 88 -10.84 -12.59 11.93
C GLN A 88 -9.50 -11.87 12.22
N LEU A 89 -8.52 -12.02 11.33
CA LEU A 89 -7.21 -11.35 11.44
C LEU A 89 -7.18 -10.02 10.70
N ASP A 90 -8.03 -9.85 9.67
CA ASP A 90 -7.97 -8.71 8.77
C ASP A 90 -9.36 -8.26 8.28
N PRO A 91 -10.21 -7.73 9.18
CA PRO A 91 -11.63 -7.52 8.90
C PRO A 91 -11.90 -6.42 7.87
N GLY A 92 -11.00 -5.45 7.74
CA GLY A 92 -11.14 -4.32 6.83
C GLY A 92 -10.52 -4.53 5.45
N SER A 93 -9.92 -5.70 5.18
CA SER A 93 -9.29 -5.96 3.89
C SER A 93 -10.30 -6.27 2.79
N PRO A 94 -10.04 -5.84 1.54
CA PRO A 94 -10.80 -6.31 0.40
C PRO A 94 -10.73 -7.83 0.29
N SER A 95 -11.71 -8.45 -0.38
CA SER A 95 -11.62 -9.87 -0.70
C SER A 95 -10.41 -10.14 -1.61
N ILE A 96 -9.96 -11.38 -1.63
CA ILE A 96 -8.81 -11.75 -2.46
C ILE A 96 -9.06 -11.50 -3.94
N ASP A 97 -10.27 -11.80 -4.43
CA ASP A 97 -10.63 -11.61 -5.83
C ASP A 97 -10.62 -10.13 -6.22
N VAL A 98 -11.17 -9.26 -5.37
CA VAL A 98 -11.15 -7.81 -5.57
C VAL A 98 -9.72 -7.28 -5.54
N SER A 99 -8.89 -7.79 -4.62
CA SER A 99 -7.49 -7.38 -4.50
C SER A 99 -6.69 -7.76 -5.75
N LEU A 100 -6.87 -8.97 -6.28
CA LEU A 100 -6.20 -9.44 -7.48
C LEU A 100 -6.62 -8.67 -8.73
N GLU A 101 -7.92 -8.41 -8.89
CA GLU A 101 -8.40 -7.63 -10.04
C GLU A 101 -7.92 -6.18 -9.98
N SER A 102 -7.97 -5.57 -8.80
CA SER A 102 -7.45 -4.21 -8.59
C SER A 102 -5.94 -4.13 -8.84
N PHE A 103 -5.19 -5.15 -8.43
CA PHE A 103 -3.75 -5.24 -8.69
C PHE A 103 -3.46 -5.32 -10.19
N LYS A 104 -4.19 -6.20 -10.90
CA LYS A 104 -4.08 -6.36 -12.35
C LYS A 104 -4.39 -5.05 -13.07
N GLN A 105 -5.49 -4.38 -12.72
CA GLN A 105 -5.87 -3.10 -13.31
C GLN A 105 -4.77 -2.04 -13.08
N LEU A 106 -4.24 -1.95 -11.86
CA LEU A 106 -3.16 -1.03 -11.55
C LEU A 106 -1.91 -1.35 -12.37
N ALA A 107 -1.45 -2.60 -12.38
CA ALA A 107 -0.24 -3.01 -13.11
C ALA A 107 -0.38 -2.81 -14.63
N GLN A 108 -1.58 -3.02 -15.19
CA GLN A 108 -1.85 -2.72 -16.59
C GLN A 108 -1.84 -1.21 -16.90
N THR A 109 -2.21 -0.39 -15.92
CA THR A 109 -2.25 1.07 -16.08
C THR A 109 -0.86 1.68 -16.01
N ILE A 110 -0.04 1.28 -15.04
CA ILE A 110 1.23 1.97 -14.73
C ILE A 110 2.50 1.15 -14.99
N GLY A 111 2.34 -0.11 -15.39
CA GLY A 111 3.43 -1.05 -15.63
C GLY A 111 3.77 -1.90 -14.40
N PRO A 112 4.13 -3.19 -14.61
CA PRO A 112 4.47 -4.12 -13.53
C PRO A 112 5.73 -3.74 -12.74
N GLU A 113 6.58 -2.88 -13.28
CA GLU A 113 7.78 -2.35 -12.63
C GLU A 113 7.45 -1.32 -11.54
N LYS A 114 6.27 -0.70 -11.59
CA LYS A 114 5.82 0.29 -10.60
C LYS A 114 4.89 -0.30 -9.53
N VAL A 115 4.55 -1.59 -9.60
CA VAL A 115 3.69 -2.26 -8.62
C VAL A 115 4.47 -3.37 -7.94
N ILE A 116 4.82 -3.16 -6.67
CA ILE A 116 5.52 -4.12 -5.82
C ILE A 116 4.50 -4.84 -4.96
N TRP A 117 4.40 -6.16 -5.11
CA TRP A 117 3.53 -6.98 -4.28
C TRP A 117 4.11 -7.09 -2.86
N ARG A 118 3.26 -6.87 -1.86
CA ARG A 118 3.57 -7.11 -0.46
C ARG A 118 2.77 -8.30 0.06
N TYR A 119 3.44 -9.42 0.28
CA TYR A 119 2.91 -10.52 1.08
C TYR A 119 3.37 -10.32 2.54
N ASP A 120 2.89 -9.22 3.13
CA ASP A 120 3.45 -8.65 4.34
C ASP A 120 2.37 -7.92 5.17
N PRO A 121 2.26 -8.19 6.48
CA PRO A 121 3.06 -9.16 7.24
C PRO A 121 2.43 -10.56 7.32
N ILE A 122 3.28 -11.59 7.30
CA ILE A 122 2.93 -12.97 7.64
C ILE A 122 2.72 -13.04 9.15
N VAL A 123 1.55 -13.54 9.55
CA VAL A 123 1.19 -13.76 10.95
C VAL A 123 0.91 -15.25 11.13
N PHE A 124 1.79 -15.95 11.84
CA PHE A 124 1.55 -17.35 12.16
C PHE A 124 0.54 -17.44 13.31
N THR A 125 -0.58 -18.13 13.06
CA THR A 125 -1.64 -18.38 14.05
C THR A 125 -2.15 -19.81 13.91
N SER A 126 -3.08 -20.23 14.77
CA SER A 126 -3.82 -21.49 14.59
C SER A 126 -4.64 -21.52 13.29
N LEU A 127 -5.01 -20.35 12.74
CA LEU A 127 -5.76 -20.22 11.48
C LEU A 127 -4.85 -20.10 10.25
N THR A 128 -3.63 -19.59 10.43
CA THR A 128 -2.71 -19.20 9.35
C THR A 128 -1.33 -19.79 9.59
N GLY A 129 -1.27 -21.13 9.62
CA GLY A 129 -0.01 -21.87 9.76
C GLY A 129 0.89 -21.79 8.52
N LEU A 130 2.01 -22.51 8.56
CA LEU A 130 2.98 -22.55 7.45
C LEU A 130 2.38 -23.02 6.14
N GLU A 131 1.66 -24.15 6.15
CA GLU A 131 1.08 -24.73 4.93
C GLU A 131 -0.01 -23.83 4.33
N TYR A 132 -0.77 -23.14 5.19
CA TYR A 132 -1.71 -22.13 4.75
C TYR A 132 -1.01 -21.01 3.98
N HIS A 133 0.07 -20.45 4.54
CA HIS A 133 0.82 -19.37 3.89
C HIS A 133 1.50 -19.81 2.60
N LYS A 134 2.06 -21.04 2.55
CA LYS A 134 2.60 -21.61 1.30
C LYS A 134 1.53 -21.69 0.20
N SER A 135 0.38 -22.27 0.53
CA SER A 135 -0.74 -22.42 -0.42
C SER A 135 -1.27 -21.06 -0.90
N ALA A 136 -1.49 -20.13 0.03
CA ALA A 136 -1.97 -18.79 -0.27
C ALA A 136 -0.95 -18.01 -1.12
N PHE A 137 0.33 -18.05 -0.76
CA PHE A 137 1.39 -17.40 -1.50
C PHE A 137 1.49 -17.93 -2.93
N GLN A 138 1.51 -19.25 -3.10
CA GLN A 138 1.57 -19.89 -4.42
C GLN A 138 0.38 -19.50 -5.31
N SER A 139 -0.83 -19.51 -4.75
CA SER A 139 -2.04 -19.10 -5.46
C SER A 139 -1.98 -17.64 -5.92
N ILE A 140 -1.56 -16.72 -5.04
CA ILE A 140 -1.46 -15.29 -5.36
C ILE A 140 -0.32 -15.04 -6.35
N ALA A 141 0.86 -15.63 -6.13
CA ALA A 141 1.99 -15.49 -7.04
C ALA A 141 1.65 -15.96 -8.46
N GLY A 142 0.89 -17.06 -8.58
CA GLY A 142 0.37 -17.53 -9.86
C GLY A 142 -0.55 -16.51 -10.54
N ALA A 143 -1.47 -15.91 -9.79
CA ALA A 143 -2.38 -14.88 -10.30
C ALA A 143 -1.66 -13.56 -10.66
N LEU A 144 -0.56 -13.23 -9.98
CA LEU A 144 0.22 -12.02 -10.22
C LEU A 144 1.36 -12.19 -11.24
N LYS A 145 1.45 -13.35 -11.91
CA LYS A 145 2.49 -13.64 -12.89
C LYS A 145 2.52 -12.57 -13.99
N GLY A 146 3.67 -11.89 -14.13
CA GLY A 146 3.87 -10.83 -15.13
C GLY A 146 3.29 -9.47 -14.75
N LEU A 147 2.55 -9.37 -13.64
CA LEU A 147 1.94 -8.12 -13.15
C LEU A 147 2.83 -7.39 -12.12
N THR A 148 3.92 -8.01 -11.68
CA THR A 148 4.90 -7.41 -10.78
C THR A 148 6.30 -7.98 -11.03
N ARG A 149 7.33 -7.23 -10.64
CA ARG A 149 8.74 -7.66 -10.70
C ARG A 149 9.35 -7.98 -9.34
N GLN A 150 8.67 -7.60 -8.26
CA GLN A 150 9.22 -7.71 -6.92
C GLN A 150 8.13 -8.08 -5.92
N VAL A 151 8.47 -8.96 -4.99
CA VAL A 151 7.67 -9.24 -3.81
C VAL A 151 8.44 -8.88 -2.55
N VAL A 152 7.77 -8.26 -1.58
CA VAL A 152 8.26 -8.04 -0.22
C VAL A 152 7.51 -8.95 0.72
N ILE A 153 8.26 -9.68 1.54
CA ILE A 153 7.73 -10.60 2.55
C ILE A 153 8.34 -10.23 3.88
N SER A 154 7.53 -10.19 4.94
CA SER A 154 8.02 -10.10 6.31
C SER A 154 7.15 -10.95 7.23
N THR A 155 7.70 -11.34 8.38
CA THR A 155 6.99 -12.10 9.41
C THR A 155 6.86 -11.24 10.67
N VAL A 156 5.70 -11.25 11.30
CA VAL A 156 5.53 -10.58 12.60
C VAL A 156 6.36 -11.30 13.66
N SER A 157 7.30 -10.58 14.28
CA SER A 157 7.90 -11.00 15.54
C SER A 157 6.95 -10.62 16.69
N LEU A 158 6.39 -11.63 17.35
CA LEU A 158 5.47 -11.44 18.47
C LEU A 158 6.23 -10.85 19.68
N TYR A 159 6.03 -9.56 19.94
CA TYR A 159 6.46 -8.94 21.19
C TYR A 159 5.56 -9.40 22.35
N ARG A 160 6.12 -9.59 23.56
CA ARG A 160 5.40 -10.02 24.78
C ARG A 160 4.11 -9.26 25.07
N LYS A 161 4.00 -7.98 24.66
CA LYS A 161 2.79 -7.15 24.87
C LYS A 161 1.67 -7.43 23.85
N SER A 162 1.98 -7.97 22.68
CA SER A 162 1.02 -8.29 21.62
C SER A 162 0.42 -9.70 21.74
N ALA A 163 1.05 -10.58 22.53
CA ALA A 163 0.65 -11.98 22.68
C ALA A 163 -0.77 -12.17 23.22
N LYS A 164 -1.26 -11.27 24.08
CA LYS A 164 -2.60 -11.38 24.69
C LYS A 164 -3.77 -11.24 23.70
N ARG A 165 -3.55 -10.67 22.52
CA ARG A 165 -4.60 -10.47 21.50
C ARG A 165 -4.60 -11.53 20.39
N LEU A 166 -3.67 -12.48 20.45
CA LEU A 166 -3.44 -13.50 19.41
C LEU A 166 -3.63 -14.93 19.94
N GLN A 167 -4.19 -15.07 21.15
CA GLN A 167 -4.73 -16.32 21.70
C GLN A 167 -6.27 -16.35 21.53
#